data_AF-A0A1V6AJL9-F1
#
_entry.id   AF-A0A1V6AJL9-F1
#
_cell.length_a   1.000
_cell.length_b   1.000
_cell.length_c   1.000
_cell.angle_alpha   90.00
_cell.angle_beta   90.00
_cell.angle_gamma   90.00
#
_symmetry.space_group_name_H-M   'P 1'
#
loop_
_entity.id
_entity.type
_entity.pdbx_description
1 polymer ?
#
loop_
_entity_poly.entity_id
_entity_poly.type
_entity_poly.pdbx_seq_one_letter_code
_entity_poly.pdbx_strand_id
1 'polypeptide(L)'
;MVHKKFTRRQIVFTAGTALVVVFILAFYLWQVAETVRLGYEANEAENEKKALEKEVLRLQADKAALLSLERVERTAREKLGLTDPREDQIIYEDFR
;
A
#
# COMPACT_ATOMS: atom_id res chain seq x y z
N MET A 1 19.26 -54.56 -36.66
CA MET A 1 19.36 -53.96 -35.31
C MET A 1 20.75 -53.37 -35.13
N VAL A 2 20.89 -52.05 -35.25
CA VAL A 2 22.19 -51.38 -35.07
C VAL A 2 22.29 -50.90 -33.62
N HIS A 3 23.02 -51.64 -32.79
CA HIS A 3 23.43 -51.13 -31.48
C HIS A 3 24.48 -50.03 -31.72
N LYS A 4 24.00 -48.78 -31.80
CA LYS A 4 24.84 -47.59 -31.88
C LYS A 4 25.68 -47.55 -30.59
N LYS A 5 26.95 -47.99 -30.67
CA LYS A 5 27.90 -47.89 -29.56
C LYS A 5 28.20 -46.40 -29.36
N PHE A 6 27.45 -45.75 -28.47
CA PHE A 6 27.72 -44.38 -28.08
C PHE A 6 29.18 -44.27 -27.64
N THR A 7 29.94 -43.43 -28.33
CA THR A 7 31.35 -43.21 -28.02
C THR A 7 31.40 -42.52 -26.66
N ARG A 8 32.24 -42.98 -25.72
CA ARG A 8 32.34 -42.43 -24.35
C ARG A 8 32.39 -40.90 -24.31
N ARG A 9 33.04 -40.27 -25.30
CA ARG A 9 33.07 -38.80 -25.48
C ARG A 9 31.67 -38.19 -25.64
N GLN A 10 30.79 -38.78 -26.46
CA GLN A 10 29.43 -38.29 -26.65
C GLN A 10 28.59 -38.38 -25.37
N ILE A 11 28.76 -39.45 -24.59
CA ILE A 11 28.06 -39.61 -23.30
C ILE A 11 28.50 -38.51 -22.33
N VAL A 12 29.82 -38.24 -22.25
CA VAL A 12 30.36 -37.18 -21.40
C VAL A 12 29.87 -35.79 -21.83
N PHE A 13 29.84 -35.49 -23.13
CA PHE A 13 29.31 -34.21 -23.64
C PHE A 13 27.82 -34.05 -23.35
N THR A 14 27.03 -35.12 -23.55
CA THR A 14 25.58 -35.08 -23.32
C THR A 14 25.29 -34.92 -21.83
N ALA A 15 26.01 -35.65 -20.97
CA ALA A 15 25.90 -35.54 -19.53
C ALA A 15 26.31 -34.15 -19.03
N GLY A 16 27.42 -33.60 -19.54
CA GLY A 16 27.87 -32.24 -19.20
C GLY A 16 26.84 -31.18 -19.58
N THR A 17 26.27 -31.29 -20.78
CA THR A 17 25.22 -30.36 -21.24
C THR A 17 23.97 -30.46 -20.37
N ALA A 18 23.52 -31.68 -20.04
CA ALA A 18 22.38 -31.89 -19.15
C ALA A 18 22.63 -31.27 -17.76
N LEU A 19 23.85 -31.40 -17.23
CA LEU A 19 24.23 -30.86 -15.94
C LEU A 19 24.21 -29.32 -15.92
N VAL A 20 24.69 -28.68 -17.00
CA VAL A 20 24.59 -27.22 -17.17
C VAL A 20 23.13 -26.77 -17.21
N VAL A 21 22.27 -27.47 -17.96
CA VAL A 21 20.84 -27.14 -18.04
C VAL A 21 20.17 -27.24 -16.67
N VAL A 22 20.44 -28.31 -15.92
CA VAL A 22 19.92 -28.47 -14.55
C VAL A 22 20.38 -27.34 -13.64
N PHE A 23 21.66 -26.93 -13.75
CA PHE A 23 22.20 -25.84 -12.95
C PHE A 23 21.53 -24.50 -13.25
N ILE A 24 21.28 -24.19 -14.53
CA ILE A 24 20.57 -22.98 -14.94
C ILE A 24 19.13 -22.99 -14.41
N LEU A 25 18.43 -24.12 -14.50
CA LEU A 25 17.06 -24.24 -13.98
C LEU A 25 17.01 -24.10 -12.46
N ALA A 26 17.96 -24.71 -11.74
CA ALA A 26 18.05 -24.56 -10.28
C ALA A 26 18.31 -23.10 -9.89
N PHE A 27 19.21 -22.41 -10.60
CA PHE A 27 19.48 -20.99 -10.38
C PHE A 27 18.25 -20.13 -10.66
N TYR A 28 17.51 -20.42 -11.74
CA TYR A 28 16.27 -19.72 -12.07
C TYR A 28 15.21 -19.89 -10.98
N LEU A 29 15.00 -21.11 -10.50
CA LEU A 29 14.04 -21.38 -9.42
C LEU A 29 14.42 -20.66 -8.12
N TRP A 30 15.72 -20.60 -7.80
CA TRP A 30 16.21 -19.82 -6.65
C TRP A 30 15.87 -18.34 -6.80
N GLN A 31 16.12 -17.76 -7.97
CA GLN A 31 15.84 -16.35 -8.23
C GLN A 31 14.34 -16.02 -8.15
N VAL A 32 13.50 -16.92 -8.66
CA VAL A 32 12.04 -16.79 -8.56
C VAL A 32 11.58 -16.85 -7.10
N ALA A 33 12.12 -17.77 -6.30
CA ALA A 33 11.76 -17.89 -4.88
C ALA A 33 12.12 -16.62 -4.09
N GLU A 34 13.29 -16.03 -4.32
CA GLU A 34 13.70 -14.77 -3.66
C GLU A 34 12.80 -13.59 -4.10
N THR A 35 12.47 -13.54 -5.39
CA THR A 35 11.58 -12.51 -5.95
C THR A 35 10.17 -12.59 -5.36
N VAL A 36 9.67 -13.82 -5.14
CA VAL A 36 8.36 -14.06 -4.53
C VAL A 36 8.35 -13.57 -3.07
N ARG A 37 9.41 -13.80 -2.29
CA ARG A 37 9.50 -13.29 -0.91
C ARG A 37 9.41 -11.76 -0.86
N LEU A 38 10.18 -11.09 -1.72
CA LEU A 38 10.14 -9.62 -1.84
C LEU A 38 8.77 -9.11 -2.28
N GLY A 39 8.10 -9.83 -3.20
CA GLY A 39 6.75 -9.50 -3.64
C GLY A 39 5.68 -9.64 -2.56
N TYR A 40 5.85 -10.59 -1.62
CA TYR A 40 4.95 -10.72 -0.48
C TYR A 40 5.15 -9.59 0.53
N GLU A 41 6.39 -9.29 0.90
CA GLU A 41 6.69 -8.18 1.82
C GLU A 41 6.21 -6.83 1.25
N ALA A 42 6.39 -6.60 -0.05
CA ALA A 42 5.88 -5.41 -0.72
C ALA A 42 4.35 -5.34 -0.72
N ASN A 43 3.66 -6.46 -0.99
CA ASN A 43 2.20 -6.51 -0.94
C ASN A 43 1.65 -6.27 0.46
N GLU A 44 2.30 -6.81 1.49
CA GLU A 44 1.90 -6.61 2.88
C GLU A 44 2.03 -5.13 3.27
N ALA A 45 3.18 -4.52 2.98
CA ALA A 45 3.40 -3.09 3.20
C ALA A 45 2.41 -2.21 2.41
N GLU A 46 2.09 -2.59 1.17
CA GLU A 46 1.12 -1.84 0.36
C GLU A 46 -0.31 -1.96 0.90
N ASN A 47 -0.68 -3.12 1.44
CA ASN A 47 -1.97 -3.33 2.08
C ASN A 47 -2.10 -2.53 3.38
N GLU A 48 -1.05 -2.52 4.21
CA GLU A 48 -1.01 -1.73 5.43
C GLU A 48 -1.14 -0.23 5.12
N LYS A 49 -0.38 0.26 4.14
CA LYS A 49 -0.49 1.64 3.66
C LYS A 49 -1.92 1.99 3.24
N LYS A 50 -2.56 1.15 2.43
CA LYS A 50 -3.95 1.38 1.98
C LYS A 50 -4.94 1.37 3.14
N ALA A 51 -4.72 0.56 4.16
CA ALA A 51 -5.56 0.54 5.36
C ALA A 51 -5.44 1.86 6.13
N LEU A 52 -4.21 2.33 6.36
CA LEU A 52 -3.94 3.60 7.03
C LEU A 52 -4.50 4.80 6.25
N GLU A 53 -4.36 4.84 4.93
CA GLU A 53 -4.93 5.92 4.10
C GLU A 53 -6.46 6.00 4.23
N LYS A 54 -7.15 4.86 4.27
CA LYS A 54 -8.60 4.82 4.51
C LYS A 54 -8.97 5.31 5.90
N GLU A 55 -8.18 4.95 6.90
CA GLU A 55 -8.40 5.41 8.27
C GLU A 55 -8.23 6.92 8.40
N VAL A 56 -7.18 7.49 7.79
CA VAL A 56 -6.96 8.94 7.74
C VAL A 56 -8.15 9.65 7.09
N LEU A 57 -8.64 9.15 5.95
CA LEU A 57 -9.80 9.74 5.27
C LEU A 57 -11.05 9.71 6.16
N ARG A 58 -11.30 8.59 6.84
CA ARG A 58 -12.41 8.46 7.78
C ARG A 58 -12.29 9.45 8.94
N LEU A 59 -11.12 9.54 9.55
CA LEU A 59 -10.87 10.46 10.67
C LEU A 59 -11.01 11.93 10.25
N GLN A 60 -10.61 12.27 9.02
CA GLN A 60 -10.83 13.62 8.49
C GLN A 60 -12.32 13.93 8.31
N ALA A 61 -13.10 12.98 7.80
CA ALA A 61 -14.55 13.13 7.69
C ALA A 61 -15.22 13.28 9.07
N ASP A 62 -14.83 12.45 10.04
CA ASP A 62 -15.34 12.52 11.42
C ASP A 62 -14.99 13.87 12.05
N LYS A 63 -13.74 14.34 11.87
CA LYS A 63 -13.31 15.66 12.33
C LYS A 63 -14.16 16.77 11.70
N ALA A 64 -14.39 16.73 10.39
CA ALA A 64 -15.21 17.72 9.69
C ALA A 64 -16.66 17.73 10.20
N ALA A 65 -17.23 16.55 10.46
CA ALA A 65 -18.56 16.42 11.04
C ALA A 65 -18.62 16.95 12.48
N LEU A 66 -17.58 16.71 13.29
CA LEU A 66 -17.50 17.20 14.66
C LEU A 66 -17.30 18.73 14.73
N LEU A 67 -16.59 19.30 13.76
CA LEU A 67 -16.36 20.73 13.62
C LEU A 67 -17.38 21.41 12.71
N SER A 68 -18.46 20.72 12.33
CA SER A 68 -19.48 21.31 11.47
C SER A 68 -20.08 22.53 12.15
N LEU A 69 -20.31 23.59 11.36
CA LEU A 69 -20.85 24.85 11.87
C LEU A 69 -22.19 24.62 12.59
N GLU A 70 -23.03 23.73 12.07
CA GLU A 70 -24.29 23.31 12.70
C GLU A 70 -24.07 22.76 14.12
N ARG A 71 -23.08 21.88 14.32
CA ARG A 71 -22.79 21.32 15.65
C ARG A 71 -22.21 22.36 16.59
N VAL A 72 -21.38 23.26 16.07
CA VAL A 72 -20.80 24.38 16.83
C VAL A 72 -21.91 25.34 17.26
N GLU A 73 -22.79 25.74 16.34
CA GLU A 73 -23.92 26.63 16.59
C GLU A 73 -24.92 26.02 17.58
N ARG A 74 -25.26 24.73 17.41
CA ARG A 74 -26.08 24.01 18.38
C ARG A 74 -25.46 24.02 19.77
N THR A 75 -24.15 23.78 19.87
CA THR A 75 -23.43 23.85 21.15
C THR A 75 -23.45 25.26 21.73
N ALA A 76 -23.24 26.28 20.91
CA ALA A 76 -23.27 27.68 21.29
C ALA A 76 -24.64 28.10 21.84
N ARG A 77 -25.73 27.77 21.13
CA ARG A 77 -27.10 28.14 21.53
C ARG A 77 -27.62 27.30 22.69
N GLU A 78 -27.50 25.97 22.61
CA GLU A 78 -28.15 25.07 23.58
C GLU A 78 -27.35 24.90 24.88
N LYS A 79 -26.01 24.80 24.80
CA LYS A 79 -25.18 24.53 25.98
C LYS A 79 -24.58 25.79 26.60
N LEU A 80 -24.23 26.76 25.77
CA LEU A 80 -23.60 28.01 26.23
C LEU A 80 -24.59 29.17 26.32
N GLY A 81 -25.83 29.00 25.83
CA GLY A 81 -26.87 30.04 25.88
C GLY A 81 -26.53 31.28 25.05
N LEU A 82 -25.62 31.16 24.08
CA LEU A 82 -25.21 32.27 23.23
C LEU A 82 -26.36 32.65 22.28
N THR A 83 -26.60 33.95 22.16
CA THR A 83 -27.58 34.53 21.24
C THR A 83 -26.86 35.31 20.15
N ASP A 84 -27.55 35.56 19.04
CA ASP A 84 -27.00 36.42 18.01
C ASP A 84 -26.74 37.83 18.59
N PRO A 85 -25.63 38.48 18.19
CA PRO A 85 -25.32 39.82 18.64
C PRO A 85 -26.38 40.80 18.13
N ARG A 86 -26.71 41.78 18.95
CA ARG A 86 -27.61 42.86 18.54
C ARG A 86 -26.87 43.84 17.61
N GLU A 87 -27.61 44.56 16.77
CA GLU A 87 -27.03 45.53 15.83
C GLU A 87 -26.13 46.58 16.51
N ASP A 88 -26.46 46.98 17.75
CA ASP A 88 -25.68 47.93 18.55
C ASP A 88 -24.33 47.38 19.05
N GLN A 89 -24.11 46.07 18.93
CA GLN A 89 -22.90 45.38 19.39
C GLN A 89 -21.95 45.01 18.24
N ILE A 90 -22.35 45.27 16.98
CA ILE A 90 -21.55 44.94 15.79
C ILE A 90 -20.70 46.16 15.42
N ILE A 91 -19.38 46.01 15.52
CA ILE A 91 -18.41 47.05 15.12
C ILE A 91 -17.79 46.62 13.79
N TYR A 92 -17.99 47.43 12.74
CA TYR A 92 -17.32 47.25 11.47
C TYR A 92 -15.97 47.96 11.51
N GLU A 93 -14.87 47.21 11.51
CA GLU A 93 -13.54 47.77 11.31
C GLU A 93 -13.30 47.97 9.81
N ASP A 94 -13.11 49.22 9.39
CA ASP A 94 -12.77 49.56 8.01
C ASP A 94 -11.27 49.25 7.80
N PHE A 95 -10.97 48.08 7.24
CA PHE A 95 -9.60 47.69 6.89
C PHE A 95 -9.12 48.57 5.72
N ARG A 96 -8.45 49.68 6.07
CA ARG A 96 -7.71 50.55 5.14
C ARG A 96 -6.31 50.02 4.84
#